data_AF-A0A926Q352-F1
#
_entry.id   AF-A0A926Q352-F1
#
_cell.length_a   1.000
_cell.length_b   1.000
_cell.length_c   1.000
_cell.angle_alpha   90.00
_cell.angle_beta   90.00
_cell.angle_gamma   90.00
#
_symmetry.space_group_name_H-M   'P 1'
#
loop_
_entity.id
_entity.type
_entity.pdbx_description
1 polymer ?
#
loop_
_entity_poly.entity_id
_entity_poly.type
_entity_poly.pdbx_seq_one_letter_code
_entity_poly.pdbx_strand_id
1 'polypeptide(L)'
;MKKEKTSRTRVVHVRLTPGEYQKLQREFQKTTCRKLSHYLRHCLLERPVVTTYRNTSLDDFIEEFSLLRSELNRIGTNYNQVVKKLHALKRIEDFKPWLSAYQTDKITLLEAIAAIENHLQKAAESWLQ
;
A
#
# COMPACT_ATOMS: atom_id res chain seq x y z
N MET A 1 37.61 1.29 1.94
CA MET A 1 38.31 0.87 0.70
C MET A 1 37.47 1.25 -0.51
N LYS A 2 37.98 2.08 -1.42
CA LYS A 2 37.29 2.47 -2.67
C LYS A 2 37.18 1.22 -3.55
N LYS A 3 35.97 0.77 -3.89
CA LYS A 3 35.77 -0.30 -4.88
C LYS A 3 36.27 0.21 -6.23
N GLU A 4 37.37 -0.34 -6.73
CA GLU A 4 37.81 -0.12 -8.10
C GLU A 4 36.69 -0.56 -9.06
N LYS A 5 36.25 0.34 -9.94
CA LYS A 5 35.29 0.01 -11.00
C LYS A 5 36.02 -0.81 -12.07
N THR A 6 36.11 -2.13 -11.86
CA THR A 6 36.62 -3.04 -12.89
C THR A 6 35.66 -3.00 -14.08
N SER A 7 36.17 -2.58 -15.25
CA SER A 7 35.40 -2.59 -16.49
C SER A 7 35.11 -4.03 -16.91
N ARG A 8 33.94 -4.27 -17.51
CA ARG A 8 33.54 -5.59 -17.97
C ARG A 8 34.23 -5.86 -19.31
N THR A 9 35.14 -6.83 -19.34
CA THR A 9 36.03 -7.08 -20.50
C THR A 9 35.67 -8.33 -21.31
N ARG A 10 34.89 -9.26 -20.75
CA ARG A 10 34.50 -10.52 -21.42
C ARG A 10 33.03 -10.51 -21.85
N VAL A 11 32.78 -11.01 -23.06
CA VAL A 11 31.44 -11.14 -23.65
C VAL A 11 31.05 -12.62 -23.70
N VAL A 12 29.82 -12.94 -23.30
CA VAL A 12 29.23 -14.28 -23.42
C VAL A 12 28.19 -14.24 -24.53
N HIS A 13 28.39 -15.01 -25.60
CA HIS A 13 27.45 -15.15 -26.71
C HIS A 13 26.60 -16.40 -26.52
N VAL A 14 25.27 -16.25 -26.50
CA VAL A 14 24.31 -17.35 -26.41
C VAL A 14 23.39 -17.28 -27.62
N ARG A 15 23.22 -18.41 -28.32
CA ARG A 15 22.22 -18.53 -29.40
C ARG A 15 20.91 -19.02 -28.80
N LEU A 16 19.81 -18.39 -29.19
CA LEU A 16 18.46 -18.72 -28.74
C LEU A 16 17.59 -19.01 -29.97
N THR A 17 16.70 -19.98 -29.82
CA THR A 17 15.60 -20.17 -30.77
C THR A 17 14.59 -19.02 -30.63
N PRO A 18 13.72 -18.79 -31.63
CA PRO A 18 12.71 -17.73 -31.56
C PRO A 18 11.76 -17.87 -30.35
N GLY A 19 11.39 -19.10 -29.99
CA GLY A 19 10.52 -19.37 -28.84
C GLY A 19 11.19 -19.04 -27.49
N GLU A 20 12.48 -19.39 -27.35
CA GLU A 20 13.27 -19.06 -26.16
C GLU A 20 13.46 -17.54 -26.03
N TYR A 21 13.70 -16.86 -27.15
CA TYR A 21 13.82 -15.40 -27.16
C TYR A 21 12.52 -14.71 -26.75
N GLN A 22 11.37 -15.18 -27.25
CA GLN A 22 10.06 -14.64 -26.82
C GLN A 22 9.81 -14.86 -25.33
N LYS A 23 10.13 -16.05 -24.81
CA LYS A 23 10.01 -16.32 -23.36
C LYS A 23 10.89 -15.37 -22.55
N LEU A 24 12.15 -15.19 -22.96
CA LEU A 24 13.08 -14.27 -22.34
C LEU A 24 12.54 -12.82 -22.35
N GLN A 25 11.96 -12.38 -23.46
CA GLN A 25 11.43 -11.03 -23.60
C GLN A 25 10.19 -10.80 -22.72
N ARG A 26 9.30 -11.79 -22.61
CA ARG A 26 8.14 -11.72 -21.70
C ARG A 26 8.58 -11.63 -20.24
N GLU A 27 9.55 -12.45 -19.85
CA GLU A 27 10.06 -12.42 -18.47
C GLU A 27 10.84 -11.14 -18.18
N PHE A 28 11.60 -10.61 -19.15
CA PHE A 28 12.27 -9.32 -19.03
C PHE A 28 11.29 -8.17 -18.78
N GLN A 29 10.15 -8.15 -19.49
CA GLN A 29 9.12 -7.12 -19.35
C GLN A 29 8.48 -7.07 -17.96
N LYS A 30 8.48 -8.18 -17.22
CA LYS A 30 7.96 -8.26 -15.85
C LYS A 30 8.94 -7.74 -14.79
N THR A 31 10.15 -7.32 -15.19
CA THR A 31 11.19 -6.87 -14.26
C THR A 31 11.39 -5.36 -14.30
N THR A 32 11.98 -4.81 -13.24
CA THR A 32 12.40 -3.40 -13.16
C THR A 32 13.68 -3.09 -13.94
N CYS A 33 14.24 -4.06 -14.67
CA CYS A 33 15.50 -3.89 -15.39
C CYS A 33 15.32 -3.05 -16.65
N ARG A 34 16.01 -1.90 -16.75
CA ARG A 34 15.96 -1.02 -17.94
C ARG A 34 16.66 -1.58 -19.18
N LYS A 35 17.51 -2.61 -19.05
CA LYS A 35 18.29 -3.19 -20.16
C LYS A 35 18.28 -4.70 -20.08
N LEU A 36 18.12 -5.38 -21.22
CA LEU A 36 18.14 -6.83 -21.30
C LEU A 36 19.46 -7.41 -20.77
N SER A 37 20.58 -6.75 -21.05
CA SER A 37 21.89 -7.16 -20.54
C SER A 37 22.01 -7.08 -19.02
N HIS A 38 21.23 -6.21 -18.36
CA HIS A 38 21.18 -6.12 -16.90
C HIS A 38 20.37 -7.27 -16.31
N TYR A 39 19.21 -7.55 -16.90
CA TYR A 39 18.35 -8.68 -16.54
C TYR A 39 19.07 -10.02 -16.69
N LEU A 40 19.67 -10.28 -17.85
CA LEU A 40 20.43 -11.51 -18.11
C LEU A 40 21.56 -11.72 -17.09
N ARG A 41 22.25 -10.64 -16.69
CA ARG A 41 23.30 -10.72 -15.68
C ARG A 41 22.76 -11.07 -14.29
N HIS A 42 21.59 -10.56 -13.93
CA HIS A 42 20.95 -10.94 -12.65
C HIS A 42 20.53 -12.40 -12.66
N CYS A 43 19.94 -12.89 -13.76
CA CYS A 43 19.61 -14.29 -13.93
C CYS A 43 20.84 -15.22 -13.87
N LEU A 44 21.95 -14.84 -14.53
CA LEU A 44 23.16 -15.66 -14.62
C LEU A 44 24.04 -15.65 -13.37
N LEU A 45 24.00 -14.58 -12.57
CA LEU A 45 24.91 -14.36 -11.44
C LEU A 45 24.20 -14.39 -10.09
N GLU A 46 23.03 -15.04 -10.03
CA GLU A 46 22.23 -15.30 -8.81
C GLU A 46 21.99 -14.08 -7.93
N ARG A 47 21.95 -12.89 -8.52
CA ARG A 47 21.44 -11.71 -7.82
C ARG A 47 19.93 -11.80 -7.91
N PRO A 48 19.17 -11.72 -6.80
CA PRO A 48 17.72 -11.82 -6.84
C PRO A 48 17.24 -10.81 -7.87
N VAL A 49 16.77 -11.33 -9.00
CA VAL A 49 16.03 -10.53 -9.96
C VAL A 49 14.79 -10.18 -9.18
N VAL A 50 14.74 -8.95 -8.67
CA VAL A 50 13.52 -8.38 -8.09
C VAL A 50 12.53 -8.30 -9.25
N THR A 51 11.89 -9.43 -9.52
CA THR A 51 10.61 -9.49 -10.19
C THR A 51 9.73 -8.75 -9.20
N THR A 52 9.45 -7.49 -9.51
CA THR A 52 8.44 -6.76 -8.76
C THR A 52 7.16 -7.55 -8.99
N TYR A 53 6.83 -8.43 -8.06
CA TYR A 53 5.47 -8.87 -7.85
C TYR A 53 4.74 -7.64 -7.30
N ARG A 54 4.55 -6.64 -8.15
CA ARG A 54 3.70 -5.50 -7.86
C ARG A 54 2.31 -6.08 -7.96
N ASN A 55 1.82 -6.55 -6.82
CA ASN A 55 0.50 -7.11 -6.72
C ASN A 55 -0.46 -5.95 -6.94
N THR A 56 -0.91 -5.76 -8.18
CA THR A 56 -1.83 -4.67 -8.55
C THR A 56 -3.06 -4.68 -7.65
N SER A 57 -3.52 -5.86 -7.22
CA SER A 57 -4.61 -6.00 -6.25
C SER A 57 -4.31 -5.37 -4.87
N LEU A 58 -3.04 -5.35 -4.45
CA LEU A 58 -2.62 -4.70 -3.19
C LEU A 58 -2.48 -3.18 -3.36
N ASP A 59 -1.99 -2.71 -4.50
CA ASP A 59 -1.93 -1.28 -4.80
C ASP A 59 -3.35 -0.69 -4.91
N ASP A 60 -4.25 -1.38 -5.62
CA ASP A 60 -5.68 -1.02 -5.73
C ASP A 60 -6.36 -1.06 -4.36
N PHE A 61 -6.02 -2.06 -3.53
CA PHE A 61 -6.51 -2.14 -2.15
C PHE A 61 -6.04 -0.95 -1.31
N ILE A 62 -4.77 -0.53 -1.40
CA ILE A 62 -4.26 0.64 -0.68
C ILE A 62 -4.96 1.93 -1.14
N GLU A 63 -5.26 2.06 -2.43
CA GLU A 63 -5.97 3.20 -2.98
C GLU A 63 -7.42 3.28 -2.49
N GLU A 64 -8.19 2.20 -2.65
CA GLU A 64 -9.56 2.10 -2.11
C GLU A 64 -9.59 2.35 -0.60
N PHE A 65 -8.58 1.84 0.09
CA PHE A 65 -8.45 2.01 1.52
C PHE A 65 -8.20 3.48 1.91
N SER A 66 -7.32 4.18 1.20
CA SER A 66 -7.06 5.61 1.42
C SER A 66 -8.32 6.46 1.26
N LEU A 67 -9.16 6.13 0.26
CA LEU A 67 -10.46 6.77 0.05
C LEU A 67 -11.41 6.52 1.24
N LEU A 68 -11.51 5.27 1.70
CA LEU A 68 -12.35 4.92 2.85
C LEU A 68 -11.94 5.68 4.12
N ARG A 69 -10.63 5.81 4.36
CA ARG A 69 -10.10 6.59 5.48
C ARG A 69 -10.51 8.07 5.41
N SER A 70 -10.44 8.67 4.24
CA SER A 70 -10.86 10.06 4.02
C SER A 70 -12.35 10.25 4.31
N GLU A 71 -13.18 9.30 3.87
CA GLU A 71 -14.62 9.35 4.09
C GLU A 71 -14.98 9.21 5.58
N LEU A 72 -14.32 8.31 6.30
CA LEU A 72 -14.48 8.16 7.76
C LEU A 72 -14.09 9.44 8.51
N ASN A 73 -12.99 10.09 8.13
CA ASN A 73 -12.60 11.37 8.73
C ASN A 73 -13.65 12.47 8.51
N ARG A 74 -14.28 12.49 7.33
CA ARG A 74 -15.36 13.42 7.02
C ARG A 74 -16.60 13.16 7.87
N ILE A 75 -16.95 11.88 8.08
CA ILE A 75 -18.05 11.47 8.98
C ILE A 75 -17.76 11.92 10.42
N GLY A 76 -16.54 11.66 10.92
CA GLY A 76 -16.11 12.09 12.25
C GLY A 76 -16.17 13.62 12.44
N THR A 77 -15.80 14.37 11.40
CA THR A 77 -15.87 15.84 11.40
C THR A 77 -17.31 16.34 11.47
N ASN A 78 -18.20 15.81 10.62
CA ASN A 78 -19.62 16.17 10.62
C ASN A 78 -20.27 15.83 11.96
N TYR A 79 -19.92 14.69 12.54
CA TYR A 79 -20.38 14.32 13.87
C TYR A 79 -19.98 15.35 14.92
N ASN A 80 -18.70 15.75 14.95
CA ASN A 80 -18.22 16.73 15.94
C ASN A 80 -18.98 18.06 15.83
N GLN A 81 -19.41 18.44 14.62
CA GLN A 81 -20.25 19.62 14.43
C GLN A 81 -21.66 19.43 15.01
N VAL A 82 -22.29 18.27 14.78
CA VAL A 82 -23.61 17.95 15.33
C VAL A 82 -23.58 17.93 16.86
N VAL A 83 -22.57 17.31 17.46
CA VAL A 83 -22.42 17.31 18.92
C VAL A 83 -22.21 18.71 19.49
N LYS A 84 -21.38 19.54 18.86
CA LYS A 84 -21.24 20.95 19.26
C LYS A 84 -22.57 21.72 19.22
N LYS A 85 -23.37 21.52 18.16
CA LYS A 85 -24.71 22.13 18.03
C LYS A 85 -25.67 21.62 19.10
N LEU A 86 -25.60 20.34 19.42
CA LEU A 86 -26.46 19.74 20.44
C LEU A 86 -26.14 20.25 21.85
N HIS A 87 -24.87 20.39 22.21
CA HIS A 87 -24.46 21.00 23.48
C HIS A 87 -24.89 22.47 23.61
N ALA A 88 -25.10 23.17 22.49
CA ALA A 88 -25.60 24.55 22.48
C ALA A 88 -27.12 24.65 22.71
N LEU A 89 -27.87 23.55 22.65
CA LEU A 89 -29.32 23.55 22.85
C LEU A 89 -29.66 23.45 24.35
N LYS A 90 -30.28 24.50 24.89
CA LYS A 90 -30.55 24.67 26.33
C LYS A 90 -31.73 23.87 26.89
N ARG A 91 -32.49 23.12 26.08
CA ARG A 91 -33.88 22.72 26.40
C ARG A 91 -34.23 21.25 26.12
N ILE A 92 -33.33 20.30 26.39
CA ILE A 92 -33.57 18.88 26.07
C ILE A 92 -33.17 17.97 27.25
N GLU A 93 -34.07 17.85 28.23
CA GLU A 93 -33.89 16.89 29.33
C GLU A 93 -34.28 15.46 28.91
N ASP A 94 -35.24 15.31 27.99
CA ASP A 94 -35.75 14.00 27.57
C ASP A 94 -34.81 13.23 26.62
N PHE A 95 -33.88 13.91 25.93
CA PHE A 95 -32.93 13.26 25.02
C PHE A 95 -31.63 12.82 25.68
N LYS A 96 -31.35 13.24 26.91
CA LYS A 96 -30.07 12.94 27.59
C LYS A 96 -29.74 11.44 27.66
N PRO A 97 -30.69 10.53 27.97
CA PRO A 97 -30.39 9.11 28.05
C PRO A 97 -30.06 8.49 26.70
N TRP A 98 -30.83 8.84 25.66
CA TRP A 98 -30.58 8.38 24.28
C TRP A 98 -29.25 8.93 23.75
N LEU A 99 -28.90 10.15 24.14
CA LEU A 99 -27.65 10.77 23.78
C LEU A 99 -26.44 10.08 24.42
N SER A 100 -26.52 9.68 25.69
CA SER A 100 -25.45 8.93 26.34
C SER A 100 -25.22 7.58 25.68
N ALA A 101 -26.29 6.83 25.37
CA ALA A 101 -26.17 5.55 24.66
C ALA A 101 -25.53 5.75 23.27
N TYR A 102 -26.00 6.76 22.53
CA TYR A 102 -25.42 7.13 21.24
C TYR A 102 -23.95 7.56 21.34
N GLN A 103 -23.56 8.27 22.41
CA GLN A 103 -22.17 8.64 22.66
C GLN A 103 -21.30 7.41 22.90
N THR A 104 -21.79 6.42 23.65
CA THR A 104 -21.07 5.17 23.90
C THR A 104 -20.88 4.37 22.62
N ASP A 105 -21.95 4.12 21.86
CA ASP A 105 -21.87 3.39 20.59
C ASP A 105 -20.92 4.08 19.61
N LYS A 106 -20.90 5.41 19.64
CA LYS A 106 -20.01 6.21 18.81
C LYS A 106 -18.54 6.15 19.24
N ILE A 107 -18.25 6.06 20.54
CA ILE A 107 -16.88 5.83 21.03
C ILE A 107 -16.40 4.47 20.53
N THR A 108 -17.23 3.44 20.68
CA THR A 108 -16.90 2.08 20.20
C THR A 108 -16.67 2.05 18.68
N LEU A 109 -17.46 2.79 17.90
CA LEU A 109 -17.26 2.91 16.46
C LEU A 109 -15.94 3.61 16.11
N LEU A 110 -15.58 4.69 16.82
CA LEU A 110 -14.31 5.39 16.61
C LEU A 110 -13.10 4.54 17.01
N GLU A 111 -13.21 3.76 18.08
CA GLU A 111 -12.17 2.81 18.49
C GLU A 111 -11.97 1.71 17.44
N ALA A 112 -13.07 1.18 16.88
CA ALA A 112 -13.01 0.22 15.79
C ALA A 112 -12.34 0.83 14.53
N ILE A 113 -12.64 2.08 14.19
CA ILE A 113 -12.00 2.80 13.08
C ILE A 113 -10.50 2.99 13.35
N ALA A 114 -10.11 3.39 14.56
CA ALA A 114 -8.70 3.55 14.92
C ALA A 114 -7.94 2.23 14.90
N ALA A 115 -8.58 1.13 15.32
CA ALA A 115 -8.02 -0.21 15.23
C ALA A 115 -7.80 -0.61 13.77
N ILE A 116 -8.77 -0.35 12.89
CA ILE A 116 -8.64 -0.54 11.45
C ILE A 116 -7.42 0.24 10.96
N GLU A 117 -7.35 1.56 11.17
CA GLU A 117 -6.20 2.41 10.75
C GLU A 117 -4.85 1.83 11.19
N ASN A 118 -4.75 1.32 12.41
CA ASN A 118 -3.52 0.74 12.94
C ASN A 118 -3.14 -0.59 12.25
N HIS A 119 -4.13 -1.45 11.98
CA HIS A 119 -3.90 -2.68 11.21
C HIS A 119 -3.39 -2.39 9.79
N LEU A 120 -3.80 -1.26 9.21
CA LEU A 120 -3.40 -0.87 7.87
C LEU A 120 -2.03 -0.23 7.81
N GLN A 121 -1.70 0.58 8.82
CA GLN A 121 -0.35 1.08 9.01
C GLN A 121 0.64 -0.10 9.02
N LYS A 122 0.33 -1.15 9.80
CA LYS A 122 1.15 -2.36 9.87
C LYS A 122 1.23 -3.11 8.53
N ALA A 123 0.11 -3.20 7.80
CA ALA A 123 0.10 -3.81 6.47
C ALA A 123 0.96 -3.04 5.47
N ALA A 124 0.89 -1.70 5.48
CA ALA A 124 1.69 -0.84 4.63
C ALA A 124 3.18 -0.88 4.98
N GLU A 125 3.53 -0.90 6.27
CA GLU A 125 4.92 -1.04 6.73
C GLU A 125 5.53 -2.39 6.34
N SER A 126 4.75 -3.47 6.43
CA SER A 126 5.18 -4.81 6.00
C SER A 126 5.35 -4.91 4.47
N TRP A 127 4.71 -4.03 3.70
CA TRP A 127 4.81 -3.99 2.23
C TRP A 127 6.01 -3.16 1.74
N LEU A 128 6.44 -2.15 2.50
CA LEU A 128 7.57 -1.28 2.15
C LEU A 128 8.94 -1.89 2.52
N GLN A 129 8.98 -3.03 3.22
CA GLN A 129 10.19 -3.82 3.53
C GLN A 129 10.52 -4.83 2.43
#